data_AF-A0A7Y5NBP9-F1
#
_entry.id   AF-A0A7Y5NBP9-F1
#
_cell.length_a   1.000
_cell.length_b   1.000
_cell.length_c   1.000
_cell.angle_alpha   90.00
_cell.angle_beta   90.00
_cell.angle_gamma   90.00
#
_symmetry.space_group_name_H-M   'P 1'
#
loop_
_entity.id
_entity.type
_entity.pdbx_description
1 polymer ?
#
loop_
_entity_poly.entity_id
_entity_poly.type
_entity_poly.pdbx_seq_one_letter_code
_entity_poly.pdbx_strand_id
1 'polypeptide(L)' 'LAKKSPLCLEYVLVHELVHLHERLHNERFIALMDQFLPKWRLLRAELNRAPLGHARWEC' A
#
# COMPACT_ATOMS: atom_id res chain seq x y z
N LEU A 1 -0.54 -21.47 6.73
CA LEU A 1 -0.87 -20.05 6.95
C LEU A 1 -0.10 -19.21 5.93
N ALA A 2 -0.80 -18.51 5.04
CA ALA A 2 -0.21 -17.87 3.87
C ALA A 2 0.90 -16.89 4.26
N LYS A 3 2.13 -17.19 3.85
CA LYS A 3 3.30 -16.30 3.98
C LYS A 3 3.14 -15.13 3.00
N LYS A 4 2.25 -14.17 3.27
CA LYS A 4 2.36 -12.86 2.61
C LYS A 4 3.70 -12.28 3.07
N SER A 5 4.55 -11.93 2.11
CA SER A 5 5.89 -11.39 2.38
C SER A 5 5.79 -10.22 3.37
N PRO A 6 6.68 -10.11 4.38
CA PRO A 6 6.68 -8.99 5.33
C PRO A 6 6.60 -7.61 4.64
N LEU A 7 7.18 -7.48 3.46
CA LEU A 7 7.15 -6.28 2.63
C LEU A 7 5.73 -5.90 2.14
N CYS A 8 4.87 -6.90 1.91
CA CYS A 8 3.46 -6.66 1.59
C CYS A 8 2.68 -6.15 2.82
N LEU A 9 3.06 -6.61 4.02
CA LEU A 9 2.42 -6.16 5.26
C LEU A 9 2.77 -4.70 5.56
N GLU A 10 4.04 -4.33 5.37
CA GLU A 10 4.50 -2.95 5.51
C GLU A 10 3.75 -1.99 4.58
N TYR A 11 3.56 -2.37 3.31
CA TYR A 11 2.75 -1.57 2.37
C TYR A 11 1.33 -1.33 2.88
N VAL A 12 0.64 -2.38 3.32
CA VAL A 12 -0.75 -2.26 3.82
C VAL A 12 -0.79 -1.38 5.07
N LEU A 13 0.11 -1.61 6.02
CA LEU A 13 0.15 -0.82 7.25
C LEU A 13 0.37 0.66 6.96
N VAL A 14 1.38 1.01 6.15
CA VAL A 14 1.63 2.42 5.81
C VAL A 14 0.46 3.01 5.03
N HIS A 15 -0.14 2.27 4.10
CA HIS A 15 -1.32 2.71 3.35
C HIS A 15 -2.49 3.11 4.27
N GLU A 16 -2.86 2.23 5.21
CA GLU A 16 -3.94 2.51 6.15
C GLU A 16 -3.60 3.65 7.13
N LEU A 17 -2.33 3.79 7.53
CA LEU A 17 -1.90 4.92 8.37
C LEU A 17 -1.94 6.25 7.61
N VAL A 18 -1.56 6.27 6.34
CA VAL A 18 -1.70 7.47 5.49
C VAL A 18 -3.17 7.85 5.32
N HIS A 19 -4.08 6.88 5.31
CA HIS A 19 -5.52 7.15 5.29
C HIS A 19 -6.05 7.93 6.51
N LEU A 20 -5.36 7.87 7.65
CA LEU A 20 -5.69 8.72 8.80
C LEU A 20 -5.34 10.20 8.56
N HIS A 21 -4.41 10.48 7.65
CA HIS A 21 -4.00 11.83 7.29
C HIS A 21 -4.70 12.36 6.03
N GLU A 22 -4.99 11.47 5.08
CA GLU A 22 -5.67 11.79 3.82
C GLU A 22 -6.51 10.59 3.36
N ARG A 23 -7.83 10.77 3.34
CA ARG A 23 -8.79 9.71 3.03
C ARG A 23 -8.75 9.30 1.55
N LEU A 24 -8.50 10.24 0.65
CA LEU A 24 -8.57 10.01 -0.79
C LEU A 24 -7.19 9.68 -1.37
N HIS A 25 -7.10 8.84 -2.40
CA HIS A 25 -5.84 8.58 -3.11
C HIS A 25 -5.44 9.71 -4.08
N ASN A 26 -5.46 10.96 -3.60
CA ASN A 26 -5.12 12.16 -4.35
C ASN A 26 -3.61 12.47 -4.32
N GLU A 27 -3.19 13.61 -4.89
CA GLU A 27 -1.78 14.01 -4.92
C GLU A 27 -1.14 14.10 -3.52
N ARG A 28 -1.91 14.52 -2.51
CA ARG A 28 -1.43 14.60 -1.12
C ARG A 28 -1.17 13.20 -0.56
N PHE A 29 -2.06 12.24 -0.81
CA PHE A 29 -1.85 10.84 -0.43
C PHE A 29 -0.59 10.28 -1.09
N ILE A 30 -0.40 10.52 -2.39
CA ILE A 30 0.77 10.07 -3.13
C ILE A 30 2.05 10.67 -2.53
N ALA A 31 2.04 11.97 -2.21
CA ALA A 31 3.19 12.63 -1.58
C ALA A 31 3.53 12.04 -0.20
N LEU A 32 2.53 11.71 0.63
CA LEU A 32 2.74 11.06 1.92
C LEU A 32 3.27 9.63 1.75
N MET A 33 2.77 8.86 0.78
CA MET A 33 3.31 7.55 0.46
C MET A 33 4.75 7.62 -0.05
N ASP A 34 5.09 8.62 -0.87
CA ASP A 34 6.45 8.86 -1.36
C ASP A 34 7.41 9.22 -0.22
N GLN A 35 6.93 9.91 0.80
CA GLN A 35 7.69 10.25 2.00
C GLN A 35 7.89 9.04 2.93
N PHE A 36 6.82 8.32 3.26
CA PHE A 36 6.86 7.27 4.29
C PHE A 36 7.28 5.90 3.76
N LEU A 37 7.06 5.64 2.46
CA LEU A 37 7.42 4.38 1.85
C LEU A 37 7.83 4.58 0.38
N PRO A 38 9.02 5.16 0.10
CA PRO A 38 9.43 5.55 -1.27
C PRO A 38 9.35 4.43 -2.33
N LYS A 39 9.38 3.16 -1.91
CA LYS A 39 9.28 1.97 -2.77
C LYS A 39 7.86 1.41 -2.90
N TRP A 40 6.83 2.10 -2.41
CA TRP A 40 5.46 1.59 -2.33
C TRP A 40 4.89 1.17 -3.69
N ARG A 41 5.30 1.79 -4.79
CA ARG A 41 4.86 1.40 -6.15
C ARG A 41 5.34 0.00 -6.53
N LEU A 42 6.57 -0.37 -6.16
CA LEU A 42 7.10 -1.72 -6.35
C LEU A 42 6.37 -2.71 -5.44
N LEU A 43 6.17 -2.34 -4.18
CA LEU A 43 5.46 -3.18 -3.20
C LEU A 43 4.00 -3.43 -3.62
N ARG A 44 3.32 -2.40 -4.14
CA ARG A 44 1.97 -2.51 -4.71
C ARG A 44 1.95 -3.44 -5.92
N ALA A 45 2.93 -3.36 -6.81
CA ALA A 45 3.03 -4.25 -7.97
C ALA A 45 3.23 -5.71 -7.54
N GLU A 46 4.11 -5.97 -6.59
CA GLU A 46 4.31 -7.31 -6.02
C GLU A 46 3.06 -7.83 -5.30
N LEU A 47 2.36 -6.97 -4.56
CA LEU A 47 1.12 -7.31 -3.88
C LEU A 47 0.01 -7.70 -4.86
N ASN A 48 -0.12 -6.97 -5.97
CA ASN A 48 -1.11 -7.24 -7.02
C ASN A 48 -0.80 -8.51 -7.82
N ARG A 49 0.48 -8.92 -7.91
CA ARG A 49 0.90 -10.17 -8.56
C ARG A 49 0.67 -11.41 -7.70
N ALA A 50 0.49 -11.24 -6.39
CA ALA A 50 0.24 -12.37 -5.51
C ALA A 50 -1.12 -13.02 -5.82
N PRO A 51 -1.24 -14.37 -5.79
CA PRO A 51 -2.49 -15.08 -6.10
C PRO A 51 -3.68 -14.77 -5.16
N LEU A 52 -3.46 -14.00 -4.10
CA LEU A 52 -4.47 -13.49 -3.15
C LEU A 52 -4.53 -11.94 -3.16
N GLY A 53 -4.06 -11.31 -4.24
CA GLY A 53 -3.81 -9.87 -4.37
C GLY A 53 -5.00 -9.02 -4.81
N HIS A 54 -6.18 -9.62 -5.03
CA HIS A 54 -7.42 -8.88 -5.33
C HIS A 54 -8.03 -8.26 -4.07
N ALA A 55 -7.25 -7.45 -3.35
CA ALA A 55 -7.83 -6.44 -2.48
C ALA A 55 -8.17 -5.25 -3.37
N ARG A 56 -9.44 -4.87 -3.37
CA ARG A 56 -9.92 -3.73 -4.14
C ARG A 56 -9.50 -2.47 -3.39
N TRP A 57 -8.32 -1.93 -3.72
CA TRP A 57 -7.77 -0.68 -3.17
C TRP A 57 -8.51 0.53 -3.76
N GLU A 58 -9.84 0.51 -3.67
CA GLU A 58 -10.72 1.60 -4.08
C GLU A 58 -11.07 2.42 -2.84
N CYS A 59 -10.80 3.73 -2.92
CA CYS A 59 -11.43 4.78 -2.12
C CYS A 59 -11.81 5.95 -3.03
#